data_AF-A0A3D0IG29-F1
#
_entry.id   AF-A0A3D0IG29-F1
#
_cell.length_a   1.000
_cell.length_b   1.000
_cell.length_c   1.000
_cell.angle_alpha   90.00
_cell.angle_beta   90.00
_cell.angle_gamma   90.00
#
_symmetry.space_group_name_H-M   'P 1'
#
loop_
_entity.id
_entity.type
_entity.pdbx_description
1 polymer ?
#
loop_
_entity_poly.entity_id
_entity_poly.type
_entity_poly.pdbx_seq_one_letter_code
_entity_poly.pdbx_strand_id
1 'polypeptide(L)'
;MKLSSIYSQGMVLQRESVNLIRGTFEENEEISVSFDAEALDVEYDSEKMLWSASVPEMPAGGPHSLCISVNGKKNLEISDILFGDVFILGGQSNMELPLIWTTDFHYDEIRSADFAEIRQFEVPKIPLFGKMNDILEGGSWVNADQGHINNFSAIGFYFAKEKYLKDHIPVGLVQTAVGGAPVESLMSEKHLRECFSSIESEYIHSGECNKDKSKGCLWCYKEKLSKYSDMNYVASVAKEDMQRQEKWHKDVDDRDPGLNEDWMNLWQDDVYETFNMPQTFYKTKYEKFKGSIWLQRTIEVPDDWCDQEVELRLGTLMDGDTTYVNGNYVGGFGFKYPPRRFFLKPGTLHAGNNVITIRLVIDTNIGGAVEKCPYYLKLGEKKIDLCGSWKMRIGAASEDLEGQTFFIWSPTALFNSMIYPIRNYSAKAILFYQGESNCEYPQYYGPLLQEMVSEWRSLFGEKLPFYMAEVTYWLGDGPVYDEDPFDGVRKVQHEVESKIADCYLIPTYDLGFYNDLHPQNKKEVALRFFEKYTENE
;
A
#
# COMPACT_ATOMS: atom_id res chain seq x y z
N MET A 1 5.52 -31.41 -8.51
CA MET A 1 4.25 -30.66 -8.42
C MET A 1 4.40 -29.45 -7.51
N LYS A 2 3.96 -28.26 -7.95
CA LYS A 2 3.91 -27.04 -7.13
C LYS A 2 2.54 -26.37 -7.25
N LEU A 3 1.88 -26.12 -6.12
CA LEU A 3 0.59 -25.44 -6.09
C LEU A 3 0.76 -23.92 -6.08
N SER A 4 -0.13 -23.18 -6.77
CA SER A 4 -0.17 -21.72 -6.64
C SER A 4 -0.48 -21.33 -5.19
N SER A 5 0.31 -20.42 -4.61
CA SER A 5 0.27 -20.10 -3.17
C SER A 5 -1.05 -19.51 -2.68
N ILE A 6 -1.86 -18.93 -3.57
CA ILE A 6 -3.21 -18.45 -3.24
C ILE A 6 -4.15 -19.58 -2.81
N TYR A 7 -3.87 -20.83 -3.20
CA TYR A 7 -4.56 -22.02 -2.70
C TYR A 7 -3.77 -22.58 -1.53
N SER A 8 -4.06 -22.09 -0.33
CA SER A 8 -3.33 -22.46 0.88
C SER A 8 -4.26 -22.54 2.08
N GLN A 9 -3.71 -22.98 3.21
CA GLN A 9 -4.42 -23.08 4.49
C GLN A 9 -5.13 -21.75 4.80
N GLY A 10 -6.40 -21.84 5.21
CA GLY A 10 -7.17 -20.65 5.57
C GLY A 10 -7.79 -19.90 4.37
N MET A 11 -7.70 -20.42 3.15
CA MET A 11 -8.27 -19.72 1.99
C MET A 11 -9.79 -19.55 2.05
N VAL A 12 -10.29 -18.54 1.33
CA VAL A 12 -11.72 -18.31 1.10
C VAL A 12 -12.01 -18.43 -0.39
N LEU A 13 -12.78 -19.43 -0.78
CA LEU A 13 -13.26 -19.63 -2.14
C LEU A 13 -14.60 -18.91 -2.35
N GLN A 14 -14.88 -18.51 -3.59
CA GLN A 14 -16.15 -17.86 -3.90
C GLN A 14 -17.29 -18.89 -3.83
N ARG A 15 -18.28 -18.63 -2.96
CA ARG A 15 -19.50 -19.44 -2.88
C ARG A 15 -20.31 -19.33 -4.17
N GLU A 16 -21.16 -20.33 -4.42
CA GLU A 16 -22.09 -20.33 -5.58
C GLU A 16 -21.36 -20.14 -6.92
N SER A 17 -20.12 -20.63 -7.00
CA SER A 17 -19.27 -20.57 -8.17
C SER A 17 -18.37 -21.81 -8.21
N VAL A 18 -18.09 -22.30 -9.41
CA VAL A 18 -17.04 -23.30 -9.61
C VAL A 18 -15.69 -22.61 -9.40
N ASN A 19 -14.85 -23.18 -8.53
CA ASN A 19 -13.54 -22.62 -8.21
C ASN A 19 -12.44 -23.49 -8.83
N LEU A 20 -11.55 -22.89 -9.60
CA LEU A 20 -10.45 -23.61 -10.23
C LEU A 20 -9.22 -23.58 -9.32
N ILE A 21 -8.77 -24.74 -8.86
CA ILE A 21 -7.50 -24.90 -8.14
C ILE A 21 -6.43 -25.29 -9.16
N ARG A 22 -5.24 -24.70 -9.11
CA ARG A 22 -4.18 -24.96 -10.09
C ARG A 22 -2.76 -24.97 -9.54
N GLY A 23 -1.89 -25.69 -10.24
CA GLY A 23 -0.46 -25.76 -9.98
C GLY A 23 0.34 -26.18 -11.22
N THR A 24 1.64 -26.37 -11.05
CA THR A 24 2.52 -26.99 -12.04
C THR A 24 2.78 -28.46 -11.70
N PHE A 25 3.11 -29.24 -12.73
CA PHE A 25 3.50 -30.65 -12.60
C PHE A 25 4.75 -30.94 -13.46
N GLU A 26 5.42 -32.05 -13.18
CA GLU A 26 6.54 -32.55 -13.97
C GLU A 26 6.10 -33.72 -14.86
N GLU A 27 6.89 -34.02 -15.91
CA GLU A 27 6.63 -35.19 -16.75
C GLU A 27 6.58 -36.47 -15.90
N ASN A 28 5.52 -37.27 -16.10
CA ASN A 28 5.23 -38.51 -15.35
C ASN A 28 4.69 -38.31 -13.92
N GLU A 29 4.35 -37.09 -13.50
CA GLU A 29 3.54 -36.90 -12.30
C GLU A 29 2.05 -37.12 -12.59
N GLU A 30 1.43 -38.07 -11.89
CA GLU A 30 -0.02 -38.24 -11.84
C GLU A 30 -0.57 -37.53 -10.60
N ILE A 31 -1.35 -36.48 -10.83
CA ILE A 31 -1.99 -35.68 -9.79
C ILE A 31 -3.41 -36.19 -9.58
N SER A 32 -3.76 -36.40 -8.31
CA SER A 32 -5.13 -36.65 -7.86
C SER A 32 -5.49 -35.65 -6.78
N VAL A 33 -6.69 -35.09 -6.88
CA VAL A 33 -7.22 -34.11 -5.93
C VAL A 33 -8.51 -34.65 -5.36
N SER A 34 -8.70 -34.50 -4.05
CA SER A 34 -9.99 -34.72 -3.41
C SER A 34 -10.41 -33.52 -2.58
N PHE A 35 -11.71 -33.26 -2.57
CA PHE A 35 -12.38 -32.23 -1.78
C PHE A 35 -13.39 -32.92 -0.86
N ASP A 36 -13.24 -32.75 0.45
CA ASP A 36 -14.03 -33.47 1.49
C ASP A 36 -14.14 -34.98 1.24
N ALA A 37 -13.00 -35.58 0.89
CA ALA A 37 -12.84 -37.00 0.53
C ALA A 37 -13.52 -37.45 -0.78
N GLU A 38 -14.17 -36.55 -1.53
CA GLU A 38 -14.65 -36.81 -2.89
C GLU A 38 -13.57 -36.49 -3.92
N ALA A 39 -13.32 -37.39 -4.87
CA ALA A 39 -12.34 -37.16 -5.91
C ALA A 39 -12.83 -36.11 -6.91
N LEU A 40 -11.94 -35.19 -7.29
CA LEU A 40 -12.19 -34.19 -8.33
C LEU A 40 -11.53 -34.61 -9.64
N ASP A 41 -12.13 -34.15 -10.76
CA ASP A 41 -11.52 -34.27 -12.07
C ASP A 41 -10.30 -33.34 -12.18
N VAL A 42 -9.19 -33.89 -12.70
CA VAL A 42 -7.93 -33.17 -12.91
C VAL A 42 -7.67 -33.04 -14.40
N GLU A 43 -7.49 -31.81 -14.85
CA GLU A 43 -7.12 -31.46 -16.23
C GLU A 43 -5.65 -31.06 -16.30
N TYR A 44 -5.01 -31.35 -17.45
CA TYR A 44 -3.61 -31.05 -17.70
C TYR A 44 -3.46 -30.19 -18.97
N ASP A 45 -2.68 -29.12 -18.84
CA ASP A 45 -2.11 -28.36 -19.95
C ASP A 45 -0.63 -28.76 -20.08
N SER A 46 -0.37 -29.74 -20.95
CA SER A 46 0.98 -30.27 -21.20
C SER A 46 1.89 -29.28 -21.93
N GLU A 47 1.36 -28.23 -22.57
CA GLU A 47 2.21 -27.22 -23.22
C GLU A 47 2.82 -26.28 -22.19
N LYS A 48 2.05 -25.93 -21.14
CA LYS A 48 2.49 -25.06 -20.05
C LYS A 48 2.95 -25.80 -18.80
N MET A 49 2.84 -27.14 -18.78
CA MET A 49 3.09 -27.97 -17.61
C MET A 49 2.24 -27.55 -16.40
N LEU A 50 0.96 -27.24 -16.64
CA LEU A 50 -0.02 -26.87 -15.64
C LEU A 50 -1.08 -27.95 -15.44
N TRP A 51 -1.58 -28.06 -14.22
CA TRP A 51 -2.75 -28.87 -13.91
C TRP A 51 -3.81 -28.01 -13.22
N SER A 52 -5.06 -28.42 -13.33
CA SER A 52 -6.15 -27.82 -12.58
C SER A 52 -7.21 -28.82 -12.14
N ALA A 53 -7.88 -28.53 -11.03
CA ALA A 53 -9.04 -29.28 -10.55
C ALA A 53 -10.19 -28.33 -10.24
N SER A 54 -11.40 -28.71 -10.65
CA SER A 54 -12.61 -27.92 -10.46
C SER A 54 -13.28 -28.29 -9.15
N VAL A 55 -13.27 -27.37 -8.19
CA VAL A 55 -14.03 -27.49 -6.94
C VAL A 55 -15.47 -27.03 -7.23
N PRO A 56 -16.47 -27.89 -6.95
CA PRO A 56 -17.86 -27.59 -7.30
C PRO A 56 -18.41 -26.37 -6.55
N GLU A 57 -19.56 -25.88 -7.01
CA GLU A 57 -20.29 -24.82 -6.33
C GLU A 57 -20.71 -25.28 -4.93
N MET A 58 -20.37 -24.48 -3.92
CA MET A 58 -20.74 -24.74 -2.52
C MET A 58 -21.49 -23.54 -1.93
N PRO A 59 -22.42 -23.77 -0.99
CA PRO A 59 -23.02 -22.70 -0.20
C PRO A 59 -21.96 -22.04 0.70
N ALA A 60 -22.30 -20.87 1.27
CA ALA A 60 -21.46 -20.22 2.26
C ALA A 60 -21.20 -21.13 3.48
N GLY A 61 -19.97 -21.09 4.02
CA GLY A 61 -19.60 -21.80 5.24
C GLY A 61 -18.29 -22.58 5.13
N GLY A 62 -18.18 -23.62 5.94
CA GLY A 62 -16.98 -24.44 6.14
C GLY A 62 -16.79 -24.81 7.61
N PRO A 63 -15.60 -25.27 8.02
CA PRO A 63 -14.42 -25.48 7.19
C PRO A 63 -14.52 -26.74 6.31
N HIS A 64 -13.96 -26.64 5.11
CA HIS A 64 -13.76 -27.75 4.17
C HIS A 64 -12.28 -28.14 4.08
N SER A 65 -12.00 -29.24 3.39
CA SER A 65 -10.64 -29.76 3.20
C SER A 65 -10.36 -30.18 1.76
N LEU A 66 -9.12 -29.98 1.32
CA LEU A 66 -8.62 -30.39 0.02
C LEU A 66 -7.32 -31.18 0.19
N CYS A 67 -7.24 -32.34 -0.45
CA CYS A 67 -6.06 -33.20 -0.42
C CYS A 67 -5.51 -33.39 -1.83
N ILE A 68 -4.20 -33.20 -2.01
CA ILE A 68 -3.51 -33.41 -3.27
C ILE A 68 -2.51 -34.55 -3.09
N SER A 69 -2.59 -35.55 -3.96
CA SER A 69 -1.64 -36.66 -4.02
C SER A 69 -0.92 -36.67 -5.37
N VAL A 70 0.36 -37.01 -5.34
CA VAL A 70 1.21 -37.16 -6.53
C VAL A 70 1.68 -38.60 -6.60
N ASN A 71 1.43 -39.28 -7.72
CA ASN A 71 1.76 -40.69 -7.92
C ASN A 71 1.22 -41.60 -6.79
N GLY A 72 -0.02 -41.34 -6.37
CA GLY A 72 -0.70 -42.07 -5.28
C GLY A 72 -0.19 -41.79 -3.87
N LYS A 73 0.78 -40.87 -3.68
CA LYS A 73 1.26 -40.46 -2.36
C LYS A 73 0.65 -39.12 -1.96
N LYS A 74 0.02 -39.07 -0.79
CA LYS A 74 -0.48 -37.83 -0.19
C LYS A 74 0.69 -36.84 -0.08
N ASN A 75 0.56 -35.72 -0.78
CA ASN A 75 1.61 -34.72 -0.91
C ASN A 75 1.27 -33.44 -0.14
N LEU A 76 0.02 -32.99 -0.20
CA LEU A 76 -0.44 -31.79 0.47
C LEU A 76 -1.86 -31.96 0.99
N GLU A 77 -2.13 -31.42 2.17
CA GLU A 77 -3.46 -31.29 2.75
C GLU A 77 -3.67 -29.82 3.11
N ILE A 78 -4.74 -29.25 2.59
CA ILE A 78 -5.21 -27.91 2.89
C ILE A 78 -6.50 -28.08 3.68
N SER A 79 -6.52 -27.54 4.88
CA SER A 79 -7.70 -27.52 5.73
C SER A 79 -8.16 -26.09 5.95
N ASP A 80 -9.28 -25.92 6.66
CA ASP A 80 -9.84 -24.61 6.99
C ASP A 80 -10.16 -23.76 5.73
N ILE A 81 -10.77 -24.41 4.74
CA ILE A 81 -11.25 -23.73 3.53
C ILE A 81 -12.67 -23.22 3.80
N LEU A 82 -12.88 -21.91 3.64
CA LEU A 82 -14.22 -21.33 3.71
C LEU A 82 -14.76 -21.05 2.31
N PHE A 83 -16.08 -21.14 2.14
CA PHE A 83 -16.79 -20.59 0.99
C PHE A 83 -17.51 -19.32 1.42
N GLY A 84 -17.26 -18.23 0.70
CA GLY A 84 -17.70 -16.90 1.08
C GLY A 84 -17.79 -15.96 -0.12
N ASP A 85 -17.96 -14.66 0.16
CA ASP A 85 -17.89 -13.62 -0.85
C ASP A 85 -16.43 -13.14 -0.98
N VAL A 86 -15.84 -13.27 -2.17
CA VAL A 86 -14.44 -12.93 -2.44
C VAL A 86 -14.35 -11.60 -3.20
N PHE A 87 -13.45 -10.72 -2.78
CA PHE A 87 -13.20 -9.42 -3.41
C PHE A 87 -11.72 -9.26 -3.76
N ILE A 88 -11.46 -8.76 -4.97
CA ILE A 88 -10.10 -8.40 -5.40
C ILE A 88 -9.88 -6.92 -5.10
N LEU A 89 -8.84 -6.60 -4.34
CA LEU A 89 -8.48 -5.23 -3.96
C LEU A 89 -7.33 -4.73 -4.84
N GLY A 90 -7.63 -3.94 -5.86
CA GLY A 90 -6.67 -3.44 -6.84
C GLY A 90 -6.34 -1.95 -6.71
N GLY A 91 -5.31 -1.52 -7.45
CA GLY A 91 -4.91 -0.12 -7.55
C GLY A 91 -3.59 0.16 -6.85
N GLN A 92 -3.55 1.22 -6.03
CA GLN A 92 -2.31 1.69 -5.40
C GLN A 92 -2.43 1.92 -3.89
N SER A 93 -1.54 2.76 -3.35
CA SER A 93 -1.35 3.00 -1.91
C SER A 93 -2.66 3.21 -1.16
N ASN A 94 -3.65 3.92 -1.72
CA ASN A 94 -4.90 4.17 -1.03
C ASN A 94 -5.75 2.91 -0.76
N MET A 95 -5.68 1.90 -1.62
CA MET A 95 -6.28 0.57 -1.39
C MET A 95 -5.35 -0.34 -0.58
N GLU A 96 -4.04 -0.22 -0.73
CA GLU A 96 -3.04 -1.05 -0.02
C GLU A 96 -2.92 -0.68 1.47
N LEU A 97 -3.09 0.60 1.82
CA LEU A 97 -2.69 1.18 3.10
C LEU A 97 -3.19 0.37 4.30
N PRO A 98 -2.30 -0.07 5.20
CA PRO A 98 -2.64 -0.99 6.27
C PRO A 98 -3.42 -0.31 7.40
N LEU A 99 -4.31 -1.05 8.06
CA LEU A 99 -5.12 -0.53 9.17
C LEU A 99 -4.34 0.19 10.25
N ILE A 100 -3.13 -0.30 10.59
CA ILE A 100 -2.28 0.31 11.62
C ILE A 100 -1.94 1.78 11.34
N TRP A 101 -1.95 2.21 10.07
CA TRP A 101 -1.70 3.59 9.67
C TRP A 101 -2.96 4.47 9.66
N THR A 102 -4.14 3.90 9.96
CA THR A 102 -5.44 4.62 9.96
C THR A 102 -6.05 4.78 11.35
N THR A 103 -5.30 4.38 12.37
CA THR A 103 -5.83 4.17 13.74
C THR A 103 -6.32 5.44 14.43
N ASP A 104 -6.10 6.61 13.84
CA ASP A 104 -6.51 7.91 14.38
C ASP A 104 -8.02 8.03 14.61
N PHE A 105 -8.82 7.37 13.78
CA PHE A 105 -10.27 7.44 13.88
C PHE A 105 -10.89 6.24 14.60
N HIS A 106 -10.21 5.09 14.67
CA HIS A 106 -10.83 3.81 15.04
C HIS A 106 -9.91 2.82 15.79
N TYR A 107 -8.90 3.29 16.53
CA TYR A 107 -7.94 2.41 17.22
C TYR A 107 -8.58 1.36 18.14
N ASP A 108 -9.57 1.76 18.95
CA ASP A 108 -10.22 0.85 19.90
C ASP A 108 -11.05 -0.23 19.19
N GLU A 109 -11.64 0.10 18.04
CA GLU A 109 -12.36 -0.83 17.17
C GLU A 109 -11.41 -1.87 16.56
N ILE A 110 -10.22 -1.45 16.11
CA ILE A 110 -9.21 -2.35 15.55
C ILE A 110 -8.63 -3.26 16.64
N ARG A 111 -8.32 -2.71 17.82
CA ARG A 111 -7.69 -3.45 18.92
C ARG A 111 -8.58 -4.55 19.52
N SER A 112 -9.90 -4.42 19.40
CA SER A 112 -10.88 -5.40 19.91
C SER A 112 -11.45 -6.32 18.84
N ALA A 113 -11.05 -6.15 17.58
CA ALA A 113 -11.57 -6.94 16.46
C ALA A 113 -11.09 -8.40 16.51
N ASP A 114 -12.06 -9.32 16.38
CA ASP A 114 -11.83 -10.74 16.18
C ASP A 114 -12.88 -11.24 15.17
N PHE A 115 -12.48 -11.28 13.90
CA PHE A 115 -13.32 -11.69 12.77
C PHE A 115 -12.62 -12.82 11.99
N ALA A 116 -12.57 -14.02 12.57
CA ALA A 116 -11.87 -15.17 11.99
C ALA A 116 -12.31 -15.57 10.57
N GLU A 117 -13.54 -15.22 10.19
CA GLU A 117 -14.14 -15.50 8.87
C GLU A 117 -13.92 -14.37 7.84
N ILE A 118 -13.28 -13.27 8.25
CA ILE A 118 -12.75 -12.25 7.33
C ILE A 118 -11.27 -12.56 7.14
N ARG A 119 -10.86 -12.86 5.91
CA ARG A 119 -9.49 -13.30 5.62
C ARG A 119 -8.91 -12.53 4.45
N GLN A 120 -7.61 -12.24 4.51
CA GLN A 120 -6.88 -11.55 3.45
C GLN A 120 -5.71 -12.40 2.97
N PHE A 121 -5.49 -12.40 1.66
CA PHE A 121 -4.27 -12.85 1.02
C PHE A 121 -3.56 -11.66 0.39
N GLU A 122 -2.35 -11.37 0.83
CA GLU A 122 -1.51 -10.35 0.19
C GLU A 122 -0.64 -10.96 -0.90
N VAL A 123 -0.80 -10.47 -2.13
CA VAL A 123 -0.03 -10.95 -3.28
C VAL A 123 1.40 -10.38 -3.24
N PRO A 124 2.46 -11.22 -3.36
CA PRO A 124 3.84 -10.74 -3.34
C PRO A 124 4.19 -9.74 -4.44
N LYS A 125 4.81 -8.62 -4.05
CA LYS A 125 5.07 -7.44 -4.89
C LYS A 125 6.43 -7.51 -5.59
N ILE A 126 6.66 -8.57 -6.37
CA ILE A 126 7.94 -8.82 -7.03
C ILE A 126 7.86 -8.36 -8.49
N PRO A 127 8.68 -7.42 -8.97
CA PRO A 127 8.61 -6.99 -10.37
C PRO A 127 9.06 -8.10 -11.31
N LEU A 128 8.33 -8.30 -12.41
CA LEU A 128 8.67 -9.28 -13.44
C LEU A 128 8.49 -8.72 -14.85
N PHE A 129 9.47 -8.96 -15.71
CA PHE A 129 9.50 -8.46 -17.09
C PHE A 129 9.78 -9.57 -18.09
N GLY A 130 9.31 -9.39 -19.34
CA GLY A 130 9.58 -10.29 -20.47
C GLY A 130 8.93 -11.67 -20.40
N LYS A 131 8.28 -12.01 -19.28
CA LYS A 131 7.49 -13.22 -19.08
C LYS A 131 6.42 -12.99 -18.02
N MET A 132 5.44 -13.88 -17.95
CA MET A 132 4.41 -13.91 -16.91
C MET A 132 4.59 -15.17 -16.06
N ASN A 133 4.26 -15.10 -14.77
CA ASN A 133 4.24 -16.28 -13.91
C ASN A 133 2.92 -17.03 -14.10
N ASP A 134 2.97 -18.33 -14.43
CA ASP A 134 1.72 -19.09 -14.59
C ASP A 134 1.01 -19.38 -13.26
N ILE A 135 1.78 -19.50 -12.18
CA ILE A 135 1.30 -19.69 -10.81
C ILE A 135 1.89 -18.64 -9.87
N LEU A 136 1.16 -18.33 -8.80
CA LEU A 136 1.66 -17.43 -7.77
C LEU A 136 2.59 -18.16 -6.82
N GLU A 137 3.67 -17.47 -6.40
CA GLU A 137 4.61 -17.98 -5.41
C GLU A 137 4.74 -16.99 -4.24
N GLY A 138 4.62 -17.50 -3.02
CA GLY A 138 4.66 -16.69 -1.80
C GLY A 138 3.31 -16.06 -1.43
N GLY A 139 3.26 -15.42 -0.27
CA GLY A 139 2.01 -14.97 0.34
C GLY A 139 1.30 -16.08 1.12
N SER A 140 0.34 -15.69 1.95
CA SER A 140 -0.45 -16.59 2.78
C SER A 140 -1.78 -15.94 3.15
N TRP A 141 -2.82 -16.75 3.35
CA TRP A 141 -4.06 -16.28 3.95
C TRP A 141 -3.86 -16.02 5.44
N VAL A 142 -4.40 -14.90 5.91
CA VAL A 142 -4.47 -14.54 7.33
C VAL A 142 -5.88 -14.12 7.67
N ASN A 143 -6.34 -14.43 8.88
CA ASN A 143 -7.63 -14.03 9.43
C ASN A 143 -7.54 -12.66 10.12
N ALA A 144 -8.66 -11.94 10.20
CA ALA A 144 -8.72 -10.63 10.86
C ALA A 144 -8.79 -10.77 12.39
N ASP A 145 -7.69 -11.20 12.98
CA ASP A 145 -7.46 -11.25 14.44
C ASP A 145 -6.45 -10.20 14.89
N GLN A 146 -6.23 -10.08 16.20
CA GLN A 146 -5.27 -9.11 16.78
C GLN A 146 -3.82 -9.29 16.28
N GLY A 147 -3.43 -10.48 15.84
CA GLY A 147 -2.10 -10.76 15.34
C GLY A 147 -1.85 -10.23 13.93
N HIS A 148 -2.90 -10.21 13.09
CA HIS A 148 -2.75 -9.97 11.65
C HIS A 148 -3.50 -8.73 11.15
N ILE A 149 -4.59 -8.31 11.82
CA ILE A 149 -5.49 -7.25 11.37
C ILE A 149 -4.77 -5.94 11.05
N ASN A 150 -3.70 -5.61 11.76
CA ASN A 150 -2.91 -4.40 11.54
C ASN A 150 -2.38 -4.25 10.11
N ASN A 151 -2.17 -5.37 9.40
CA ASN A 151 -1.65 -5.40 8.03
C ASN A 151 -2.74 -5.58 6.96
N PHE A 152 -4.01 -5.64 7.35
CA PHE A 152 -5.10 -5.66 6.37
C PHE A 152 -5.18 -4.32 5.64
N SER A 153 -5.59 -4.35 4.37
CA SER A 153 -6.06 -3.14 3.67
C SER A 153 -7.13 -2.49 4.52
N ALA A 154 -6.95 -1.22 4.88
CA ALA A 154 -7.91 -0.52 5.73
C ALA A 154 -9.29 -0.45 5.08
N ILE A 155 -9.34 -0.08 3.80
CA ILE A 155 -10.59 -0.04 3.04
C ILE A 155 -11.18 -1.44 2.92
N GLY A 156 -10.36 -2.43 2.55
CA GLY A 156 -10.78 -3.82 2.40
C GLY A 156 -11.39 -4.39 3.68
N PHE A 157 -10.74 -4.19 4.84
CA PHE A 157 -11.25 -4.68 6.12
C PHE A 157 -12.57 -4.02 6.51
N TYR A 158 -12.67 -2.69 6.48
CA TYR A 158 -13.90 -2.02 6.88
C TYR A 158 -15.07 -2.42 5.95
N PHE A 159 -14.82 -2.54 4.64
CA PHE A 159 -15.81 -3.04 3.69
C PHE A 159 -16.23 -4.49 4.02
N ALA A 160 -15.26 -5.38 4.22
CA ALA A 160 -15.51 -6.78 4.55
C ALA A 160 -16.27 -6.94 5.88
N LYS A 161 -15.97 -6.09 6.86
CA LYS A 161 -16.64 -6.06 8.14
C LYS A 161 -18.13 -5.72 7.97
N GLU A 162 -18.46 -4.66 7.23
CA GLU A 162 -19.87 -4.30 6.99
C GLU A 162 -20.60 -5.39 6.21
N LYS A 163 -19.94 -5.99 5.20
CA LYS A 163 -20.47 -7.13 4.45
C LYS A 163 -20.74 -8.34 5.36
N TYR A 164 -19.79 -8.69 6.23
CA TYR A 164 -19.92 -9.79 7.18
C TYR A 164 -21.01 -9.53 8.22
N LEU A 165 -21.11 -8.30 8.76
CA LEU A 165 -22.13 -7.95 9.73
C LEU A 165 -23.54 -7.94 9.13
N LYS A 166 -23.68 -7.60 7.84
CA LYS A 166 -24.96 -7.63 7.13
C LYS A 166 -25.43 -9.06 6.87
N ASP A 167 -24.54 -9.93 6.37
CA ASP A 167 -24.95 -11.21 5.79
C ASP A 167 -24.52 -12.44 6.59
N HIS A 168 -23.56 -12.30 7.52
CA HIS A 168 -22.91 -13.39 8.26
C HIS A 168 -22.31 -14.47 7.34
N ILE A 169 -21.71 -14.04 6.24
CA ILE A 169 -21.05 -14.89 5.24
C ILE A 169 -19.55 -14.60 5.29
N PRO A 170 -18.66 -15.63 5.28
CA PRO A 170 -17.22 -15.42 5.21
C PRO A 170 -16.80 -14.47 4.08
N VAL A 171 -15.77 -13.65 4.31
CA VAL A 171 -15.30 -12.67 3.32
C VAL A 171 -13.82 -12.90 3.03
N GLY A 172 -13.49 -13.11 1.76
CA GLY A 172 -12.12 -13.23 1.27
C GLY A 172 -11.65 -11.95 0.59
N LEU A 173 -10.48 -11.46 0.96
CA LEU A 173 -9.85 -10.29 0.35
C LEU A 173 -8.56 -10.70 -0.36
N VAL A 174 -8.48 -10.53 -1.67
CA VAL A 174 -7.25 -10.76 -2.44
C VAL A 174 -6.60 -9.41 -2.72
N GLN A 175 -5.56 -9.08 -1.96
CA GLN A 175 -4.88 -7.78 -2.01
C GLN A 175 -3.85 -7.77 -3.15
N THR A 176 -4.09 -6.95 -4.18
CA THR A 176 -3.20 -6.77 -5.33
C THR A 176 -2.71 -5.33 -5.54
N ALA A 177 -3.15 -4.39 -4.70
CA ALA A 177 -2.77 -2.98 -4.79
C ALA A 177 -1.33 -2.72 -4.29
N VAL A 178 -0.63 -1.80 -4.97
CA VAL A 178 0.78 -1.50 -4.67
C VAL A 178 1.02 0.00 -4.65
N GLY A 179 1.66 0.49 -3.59
CA GLY A 179 1.93 1.90 -3.38
C GLY A 179 2.69 2.53 -4.54
N GLY A 180 2.15 3.65 -5.06
CA GLY A 180 2.71 4.38 -6.19
C GLY A 180 2.55 3.71 -7.56
N ALA A 181 1.90 2.53 -7.66
CA ALA A 181 1.73 1.83 -8.93
C ALA A 181 0.86 2.61 -9.93
N PRO A 182 1.40 2.97 -11.11
CA PRO A 182 0.59 3.48 -12.21
C PRO A 182 -0.16 2.32 -12.88
N VAL A 183 -1.29 2.59 -13.54
CA VAL A 183 -2.15 1.56 -14.18
C VAL A 183 -1.36 0.67 -15.13
N GLU A 184 -0.35 1.20 -15.81
CA GLU A 184 0.44 0.49 -16.79
C GLU A 184 1.29 -0.64 -16.20
N SER A 185 1.61 -0.55 -14.90
CA SER A 185 2.25 -1.65 -14.19
C SER A 185 1.31 -2.85 -13.98
N LEU A 186 0.00 -2.62 -14.03
CA LEU A 186 -1.10 -3.57 -13.79
C LEU A 186 -1.74 -4.11 -15.09
N MET A 187 -1.11 -3.86 -16.25
CA MET A 187 -1.57 -4.31 -17.57
C MET A 187 -0.51 -5.17 -18.28
N SER A 188 -0.95 -6.08 -19.16
CA SER A 188 0.01 -6.81 -20.01
C SER A 188 0.63 -5.92 -21.09
N GLU A 189 1.77 -6.36 -21.62
CA GLU A 189 2.43 -5.69 -22.74
C GLU A 189 1.51 -5.59 -23.98
N LYS A 190 0.70 -6.62 -24.22
CA LYS A 190 -0.23 -6.68 -25.35
C LYS A 190 -1.24 -5.52 -25.27
N HIS A 191 -1.97 -5.44 -24.15
CA HIS A 191 -3.03 -4.44 -23.98
C HIS A 191 -2.46 -3.02 -23.88
N LEU A 192 -1.27 -2.84 -23.31
CA LEU A 192 -0.56 -1.55 -23.37
C LEU A 192 -0.28 -1.13 -24.83
N ARG A 193 0.25 -2.04 -25.66
CA ARG A 193 0.54 -1.74 -27.07
C ARG A 193 -0.72 -1.41 -27.85
N GLU A 194 -1.81 -2.15 -27.61
CA GLU A 194 -3.12 -1.91 -28.24
C GLU A 194 -3.67 -0.54 -27.81
N CYS A 195 -3.72 -0.24 -26.52
CA CYS A 195 -4.16 1.05 -25.99
C CYS A 195 -3.34 2.23 -26.54
N PHE A 196 -2.01 2.15 -26.53
CA PHE A 196 -1.20 3.25 -27.05
C PHE A 196 -1.25 3.38 -28.57
N SER A 197 -1.61 2.32 -29.30
CA SER A 197 -1.81 2.40 -30.76
C SER A 197 -3.12 3.09 -31.15
N SER A 198 -4.11 3.11 -30.25
CA SER A 198 -5.41 3.75 -30.48
C SER A 198 -5.47 5.21 -30.01
N ILE A 199 -4.50 5.66 -29.21
CA ILE A 199 -4.39 7.06 -28.79
C ILE A 199 -3.67 7.85 -29.89
N GLU A 200 -4.37 8.79 -30.53
CA GLU A 200 -3.74 9.79 -31.40
C GLU A 200 -3.00 10.83 -30.55
N SER A 201 -1.67 10.92 -30.64
CA SER A 201 -0.90 11.96 -29.94
C SER A 201 0.40 12.34 -30.67
N GLU A 202 0.66 13.64 -30.74
CA GLU A 202 1.90 14.25 -31.27
C GLU A 202 3.16 13.79 -30.50
N TYR A 203 3.01 13.29 -29.26
CA TYR A 203 4.08 12.79 -28.39
C TYR A 203 4.30 11.27 -28.48
N ILE A 204 3.39 10.52 -29.10
CA ILE A 204 3.51 9.06 -29.27
C ILE A 204 4.39 8.73 -30.49
N HIS A 205 4.58 9.69 -31.41
CA HIS A 205 5.24 9.46 -32.71
C HIS A 205 6.40 10.41 -33.04
N SER A 206 6.60 11.51 -32.31
CA SER A 206 7.77 12.36 -32.52
C SER A 206 8.99 11.72 -31.86
N GLY A 207 10.08 11.51 -32.60
CA GLY A 207 11.37 11.01 -32.09
C GLY A 207 12.07 11.95 -31.09
N GLU A 208 11.30 12.73 -30.34
CA GLU A 208 11.71 13.80 -29.44
C GLU A 208 11.35 13.53 -27.95
N CYS A 209 11.17 12.26 -27.49
CA CYS A 209 11.26 11.88 -26.04
C CYS A 209 12.71 12.06 -25.50
N ASN A 210 13.48 13.01 -26.05
CA ASN A 210 14.91 13.22 -25.76
C ASN A 210 15.17 14.36 -24.76
N LYS A 211 14.14 15.13 -24.36
CA LYS A 211 14.32 16.22 -23.37
C LYS A 211 13.90 15.84 -21.96
N ASP A 212 13.07 14.80 -21.78
CA ASP A 212 12.69 14.31 -20.47
C ASP A 212 12.27 12.83 -20.54
N LYS A 213 13.22 11.92 -20.26
CA LYS A 213 13.05 10.46 -20.38
C LYS A 213 12.11 9.85 -19.32
N SER A 214 11.51 10.68 -18.47
CA SER A 214 10.68 10.27 -17.34
C SER A 214 9.17 10.21 -17.67
N LYS A 215 8.75 10.70 -18.85
CA LYS A 215 7.35 11.11 -19.09
C LYS A 215 6.62 10.29 -20.16
N GLY A 216 5.85 9.29 -19.71
CA GLY A 216 4.54 8.91 -20.25
C GLY A 216 4.31 8.60 -21.74
N CYS A 217 5.32 8.50 -22.60
CA CYS A 217 5.10 8.20 -24.04
C CYS A 217 5.49 6.77 -24.43
N LEU A 218 4.78 6.17 -25.41
CA LEU A 218 4.95 4.78 -25.89
C LEU A 218 6.40 4.38 -26.18
N TRP A 219 7.23 5.30 -26.70
CA TRP A 219 8.64 5.02 -26.95
C TRP A 219 9.42 4.79 -25.65
N CYS A 220 9.17 5.64 -24.66
CA CYS A 220 9.74 5.56 -23.33
C CYS A 220 9.25 4.27 -22.59
N TYR A 221 8.04 3.74 -22.88
CA TYR A 221 7.61 2.38 -22.46
C TYR A 221 8.40 1.26 -23.15
N LYS A 222 8.55 1.31 -24.48
CA LYS A 222 9.27 0.28 -25.26
C LYS A 222 10.73 0.17 -24.86
N GLU A 223 11.40 1.31 -24.64
CA GLU A 223 12.79 1.34 -24.17
C GLU A 223 12.92 0.71 -22.78
N LYS A 224 12.01 1.06 -21.84
CA LYS A 224 11.98 0.45 -20.50
C LYS A 224 11.77 -1.06 -20.57
N LEU A 225 10.76 -1.53 -21.31
CA LEU A 225 10.48 -2.96 -21.45
C LEU A 225 11.68 -3.73 -22.02
N SER A 226 12.34 -3.18 -23.04
CA SER A 226 13.53 -3.80 -23.64
C SER A 226 14.74 -3.85 -22.69
N LYS A 227 14.90 -2.86 -21.81
CA LYS A 227 16.00 -2.87 -20.82
C LYS A 227 15.68 -3.78 -19.66
N TYR A 228 14.45 -3.70 -19.14
CA TYR A 228 14.04 -4.41 -17.93
C TYR A 228 13.80 -5.90 -18.17
N SER A 229 13.67 -6.35 -19.42
CA SER A 229 13.73 -7.78 -19.76
C SER A 229 15.08 -8.43 -19.41
N ASP A 230 16.16 -7.65 -19.25
CA ASP A 230 17.41 -8.15 -18.68
C ASP A 230 17.39 -8.04 -17.15
N MET A 231 17.10 -9.16 -16.48
CA MET A 231 17.06 -9.20 -15.02
C MET A 231 18.42 -8.95 -14.35
N ASN A 232 19.55 -9.13 -15.06
CA ASN A 232 20.85 -8.76 -14.51
C ASN A 232 21.00 -7.24 -14.43
N TYR A 233 20.50 -6.52 -15.44
CA TYR A 233 20.44 -5.06 -15.42
C TYR A 233 19.50 -4.55 -14.32
N VAL A 234 18.31 -5.15 -14.18
CA VAL A 234 17.38 -4.82 -13.08
C VAL A 234 18.06 -5.02 -11.72
N ALA A 235 18.73 -6.15 -11.52
CA ALA A 235 19.43 -6.46 -10.28
C ALA A 235 20.63 -5.52 -10.02
N SER A 236 21.37 -5.12 -11.06
CA SER A 236 22.50 -4.19 -10.90
C SER A 236 22.04 -2.80 -10.49
N VAL A 237 21.00 -2.27 -11.15
CA VAL A 237 20.43 -0.94 -10.80
C VAL A 237 19.84 -0.97 -9.40
N ALA A 238 19.06 -2.01 -9.04
CA ALA A 238 18.50 -2.13 -7.69
C ALA A 238 19.60 -2.16 -6.61
N LYS A 239 20.72 -2.84 -6.90
CA LYS A 239 21.87 -2.89 -5.99
C LYS A 239 22.58 -1.53 -5.89
N GLU A 240 22.80 -0.86 -7.01
CA GLU A 240 23.44 0.47 -7.04
C GLU A 240 22.59 1.51 -6.29
N ASP A 241 21.27 1.49 -6.49
CA ASP A 241 20.33 2.35 -5.79
C ASP A 241 20.35 2.07 -4.29
N MET A 242 20.26 0.81 -3.87
CA MET A 242 20.35 0.42 -2.45
C MET A 242 21.67 0.89 -1.82
N GLN A 243 22.80 0.69 -2.49
CA GLN A 243 24.10 1.15 -2.01
C GLN A 243 24.20 2.66 -1.90
N ARG A 244 23.59 3.41 -2.84
CA ARG A 244 23.54 4.88 -2.81
C ARG A 244 22.72 5.39 -1.63
N GLN A 245 21.55 4.80 -1.40
CA GLN A 245 20.68 5.13 -0.27
C GLN A 245 21.37 4.85 1.07
N GLU A 246 21.88 3.62 1.26
CA GLU A 246 22.60 3.21 2.47
C GLU A 246 23.81 4.11 2.74
N LYS A 247 24.60 4.41 1.70
CA LYS A 247 25.76 5.29 1.82
C LYS A 247 25.37 6.70 2.25
N TRP A 248 24.34 7.29 1.62
CA TRP A 248 23.93 8.64 1.95
C TRP A 248 23.48 8.75 3.41
N HIS A 249 22.64 7.82 3.88
CA HIS A 249 22.20 7.80 5.28
C HIS A 249 23.37 7.57 6.24
N LYS A 250 24.27 6.64 5.91
CA LYS A 250 25.47 6.40 6.71
C LYS A 250 26.37 7.64 6.79
N ASP A 251 26.58 8.33 5.67
CA ASP A 251 27.42 9.54 5.61
C ASP A 251 26.79 10.71 6.40
N VAL A 252 25.44 10.76 6.50
CA VAL A 252 24.73 11.71 7.38
C VAL A 252 24.93 11.32 8.84
N ASP A 253 24.71 10.06 9.20
CA ASP A 253 24.83 9.56 10.58
C ASP A 253 26.27 9.69 11.11
N ASP A 254 27.29 9.29 10.33
CA ASP A 254 28.69 9.34 10.75
C ASP A 254 29.17 10.79 11.01
N ARG A 255 28.54 11.78 10.36
CA ARG A 255 28.87 13.22 10.52
C ARG A 255 27.95 13.94 11.50
N ASP A 256 26.92 13.29 12.01
CA ASP A 256 25.96 13.88 12.93
C ASP A 256 26.52 13.88 14.37
N PRO A 257 26.98 15.02 14.90
CA PRO A 257 27.52 15.08 16.26
C PRO A 257 26.46 14.71 17.30
N GLY A 258 25.17 14.87 17.00
CA GLY A 258 24.10 14.55 17.94
C GLY A 258 23.99 13.06 18.28
N LEU A 259 24.44 12.19 17.38
CA LEU A 259 24.53 10.75 17.65
C LEU A 259 25.72 10.39 18.55
N ASN A 260 26.79 11.19 18.54
CA ASN A 260 28.01 10.97 19.33
C ASN A 260 28.00 11.70 20.69
N GLU A 261 27.27 12.81 20.78
CA GLU A 261 27.16 13.68 21.96
C GLU A 261 25.86 13.46 22.75
N ASP A 262 25.13 12.38 22.46
CA ASP A 262 23.90 12.00 23.13
C ASP A 262 22.81 13.08 23.13
N TRP A 263 22.60 13.76 21.99
CA TRP A 263 21.61 14.84 21.88
C TRP A 263 20.16 14.40 22.06
N MET A 264 19.87 13.09 22.13
CA MET A 264 18.57 12.59 22.59
C MET A 264 18.24 12.99 24.03
N ASN A 265 19.26 13.28 24.85
CA ASN A 265 19.13 13.78 26.22
C ASN A 265 19.02 15.31 26.27
N LEU A 266 18.65 15.84 27.44
CA LEU A 266 18.52 17.28 27.67
C LEU A 266 19.83 18.04 27.38
N TRP A 267 19.78 18.99 26.45
CA TRP A 267 20.93 19.84 26.11
C TRP A 267 21.25 20.81 27.24
N GLN A 268 22.51 20.84 27.66
CA GLN A 268 22.96 21.63 28.83
C GLN A 268 23.36 23.06 28.48
N ASP A 269 23.59 23.35 27.20
CA ASP A 269 24.02 24.65 26.71
C ASP A 269 22.91 25.34 25.90
N ASP A 270 23.09 26.64 25.66
CA ASP A 270 22.15 27.48 24.90
C ASP A 270 22.51 27.64 23.42
N VAL A 271 23.32 26.73 22.85
CA VAL A 271 23.63 26.71 21.42
C VAL A 271 22.51 26.00 20.68
N TYR A 272 21.51 26.74 20.26
CA TYR A 272 20.42 26.27 19.41
C TYR A 272 19.76 27.42 18.64
N GLU A 273 19.08 27.08 17.57
CA GLU A 273 18.11 27.97 16.92
C GLU A 273 16.69 27.66 17.40
N THR A 274 15.74 28.56 17.15
CA THR A 274 14.33 28.32 17.48
C THR A 274 13.57 27.81 16.27
N PHE A 275 12.82 26.73 16.46
CA PHE A 275 11.83 26.21 15.52
C PHE A 275 10.44 26.32 16.14
N ASN A 276 9.44 26.75 15.36
CA ASN A 276 8.07 26.86 15.86
C ASN A 276 7.23 25.69 15.32
N MET A 277 6.92 24.72 16.18
CA MET A 277 6.10 23.55 15.81
C MET A 277 4.60 23.91 15.83
N PRO A 278 3.81 23.51 14.83
CA PRO A 278 4.23 22.98 13.53
C PRO A 278 4.66 24.09 12.56
N GLN A 279 5.66 23.79 11.73
CA GLN A 279 6.11 24.63 10.62
C GLN A 279 6.94 23.78 9.65
N THR A 280 6.71 23.91 8.34
CA THR A 280 7.64 23.38 7.33
C THR A 280 8.77 24.39 7.08
N PHE A 281 9.90 23.93 6.54
CA PHE A 281 11.01 24.82 6.21
C PHE A 281 10.78 25.67 4.95
N TYR A 282 9.60 25.62 4.35
CA TYR A 282 9.24 26.44 3.20
C TYR A 282 9.37 27.93 3.51
N LYS A 283 9.98 28.70 2.60
CA LYS A 283 10.30 30.13 2.77
C LYS A 283 11.20 30.44 3.96
N THR A 284 11.88 29.45 4.53
CA THR A 284 12.92 29.64 5.55
C THR A 284 14.30 29.47 4.92
N LYS A 285 15.37 29.81 5.65
CA LYS A 285 16.75 29.53 5.21
C LYS A 285 17.07 28.03 5.08
N TYR A 286 16.18 27.15 5.57
CA TYR A 286 16.31 25.69 5.52
C TYR A 286 15.45 25.03 4.44
N GLU A 287 14.78 25.80 3.58
CA GLU A 287 13.89 25.26 2.54
C GLU A 287 14.58 24.18 1.67
N LYS A 288 15.88 24.38 1.39
CA LYS A 288 16.71 23.48 0.58
C LYS A 288 17.67 22.61 1.42
N PHE A 289 17.50 22.58 2.74
CA PHE A 289 18.40 21.83 3.60
C PHE A 289 18.17 20.33 3.44
N LYS A 290 19.26 19.57 3.30
CA LYS A 290 19.28 18.11 3.35
C LYS A 290 20.24 17.62 4.43
N GLY A 291 19.96 16.45 5.00
CA GLY A 291 20.70 15.86 6.10
C GLY A 291 19.88 15.77 7.38
N SER A 292 20.48 15.96 8.55
CA SER A 292 19.81 15.78 9.84
C SER A 292 19.62 17.07 10.65
N ILE A 293 18.45 17.18 11.29
CA ILE A 293 18.08 18.26 12.20
C ILE A 293 17.55 17.64 13.48
N TRP A 294 17.98 18.16 14.62
CA TRP A 294 17.49 17.78 15.93
C TRP A 294 16.56 18.86 16.47
N LEU A 295 15.40 18.46 16.97
CA LEU A 295 14.41 19.30 17.63
C LEU A 295 14.26 18.83 19.08
N GLN A 296 14.26 19.75 20.05
CA GLN A 296 14.09 19.42 21.46
C GLN A 296 13.11 20.37 22.16
N ARG A 297 12.23 19.80 22.99
CA ARG A 297 11.34 20.56 23.85
C ARG A 297 11.24 19.95 25.24
N THR A 298 11.27 20.82 26.24
CA THR A 298 10.95 20.46 27.63
C THR A 298 9.47 20.68 27.87
N ILE A 299 8.84 19.75 28.58
CA ILE A 299 7.44 19.79 28.98
C ILE A 299 7.30 19.44 30.45
N GLU A 300 6.29 19.99 31.12
CA GLU A 300 5.98 19.65 32.50
C GLU A 300 4.87 18.58 32.53
N VAL A 301 5.14 17.45 33.17
CA VAL A 301 4.24 16.29 33.24
C VAL A 301 3.76 16.08 34.69
N PRO A 302 2.44 15.96 34.91
CA PRO A 302 1.89 15.61 36.22
C PRO A 302 2.32 14.22 36.72
N ASP A 303 2.48 14.08 38.03
CA ASP A 303 2.87 12.82 38.68
C ASP A 303 1.92 11.64 38.37
N ASP A 304 0.61 11.92 38.21
CA ASP A 304 -0.40 10.89 37.90
C ASP A 304 -0.28 10.28 36.49
N TRP A 305 0.61 10.78 35.64
CA TRP A 305 0.85 10.25 34.30
C TRP A 305 2.01 9.24 34.25
N CYS A 306 2.92 9.27 35.23
CA CYS A 306 4.22 8.58 35.16
C CYS A 306 4.08 7.04 35.15
N ASP A 307 3.08 6.52 35.84
CA ASP A 307 2.78 5.07 35.92
C ASP A 307 1.72 4.62 34.91
N GLN A 308 1.34 5.47 33.96
CA GLN A 308 0.29 5.20 32.99
C GLN A 308 0.86 5.05 31.57
N GLU A 309 0.10 4.38 30.71
CA GLU A 309 0.35 4.42 29.27
C GLU A 309 -0.15 5.77 28.72
N VAL A 310 0.74 6.53 28.07
CA VAL A 310 0.46 7.87 27.57
C VAL A 310 0.65 7.91 26.06
N GLU A 311 -0.31 8.45 25.33
CA GLU A 311 -0.20 8.62 23.88
C GLU A 311 0.63 9.87 23.55
N LEU A 312 1.68 9.71 22.74
CA LEU A 312 2.46 10.78 22.13
C LEU A 312 2.08 10.96 20.66
N ARG A 313 1.73 12.19 20.30
CA ARG A 313 1.36 12.60 18.95
C ARG A 313 2.26 13.71 18.45
N LEU A 314 2.88 13.48 17.29
CA LEU A 314 3.80 14.41 16.64
C LEU A 314 3.39 14.71 15.19
N GLY A 315 2.08 14.64 14.91
CA GLY A 315 1.51 14.93 13.61
C GLY A 315 2.22 14.21 12.45
N THR A 316 2.41 14.96 11.36
CA THR A 316 3.22 14.52 10.21
C THR A 316 4.53 15.28 10.23
N LEU A 317 5.64 14.53 10.16
CA LEU A 317 7.00 15.04 10.04
C LEU A 317 7.49 14.74 8.62
N MET A 318 8.12 15.73 7.98
CA MET A 318 8.57 15.60 6.61
C MET A 318 9.82 14.69 6.54
N ASP A 319 9.80 13.73 5.61
CA ASP A 319 10.77 12.64 5.44
C ASP A 319 10.88 11.71 6.66
N GLY A 320 12.10 11.36 7.06
CA GLY A 320 12.37 10.41 8.12
C GLY A 320 12.50 11.09 9.49
N ASP A 321 12.16 10.36 10.55
CA ASP A 321 12.39 10.80 11.91
C ASP A 321 12.75 9.66 12.87
N THR A 322 13.34 10.05 13.99
CA THR A 322 13.50 9.23 15.18
C THR A 322 13.16 10.07 16.40
N THR A 323 12.30 9.57 17.27
CA THR A 323 11.79 10.26 18.45
C THR A 323 12.28 9.59 19.73
N TYR A 324 12.67 10.43 20.70
CA TYR A 324 13.11 10.06 22.02
C TYR A 324 12.34 10.82 23.10
N VAL A 325 12.13 10.17 24.25
CA VAL A 325 11.60 10.78 25.47
C VAL A 325 12.55 10.47 26.61
N ASN A 326 13.09 11.51 27.24
CA ASN A 326 14.11 11.40 28.30
C ASN A 326 15.31 10.52 27.89
N GLY A 327 15.79 10.70 26.65
CA GLY A 327 16.88 9.91 26.08
C GLY A 327 16.51 8.50 25.59
N ASN A 328 15.32 7.99 25.93
CA ASN A 328 14.87 6.66 25.51
C ASN A 328 14.20 6.73 24.13
N TYR A 329 14.57 5.83 23.22
CA TYR A 329 13.91 5.68 21.92
C TYR A 329 12.44 5.25 22.12
N VAL A 330 11.52 5.95 21.46
CA VAL A 330 10.08 5.64 21.54
C VAL A 330 9.46 5.27 20.19
N GLY A 331 10.11 5.63 19.08
CA GLY A 331 9.62 5.32 17.73
C GLY A 331 10.23 6.21 16.66
N GLY A 332 9.82 5.99 15.42
CA GLY A 332 10.23 6.77 14.25
C GLY A 332 9.84 6.06 12.96
N PHE A 333 9.85 6.80 11.85
CA PHE A 333 9.58 6.25 10.52
C PHE A 333 10.58 6.81 9.51
N GLY A 334 10.82 6.08 8.42
CA GLY A 334 11.76 6.51 7.38
C GLY A 334 11.19 7.50 6.36
N PHE A 335 9.90 7.85 6.43
CA PHE A 335 9.23 8.71 5.45
C PHE A 335 7.96 9.34 6.05
N LYS A 336 7.37 10.34 5.37
CA LYS A 336 6.39 11.25 5.98
C LYS A 336 4.99 10.69 6.28
N TYR A 337 4.49 9.70 5.53
CA TYR A 337 3.05 9.36 5.58
C TYR A 337 2.55 8.66 6.86
N PRO A 338 3.31 7.75 7.51
CA PRO A 338 2.81 7.08 8.70
C PRO A 338 2.51 8.09 9.83
N PRO A 339 1.39 7.97 10.54
CA PRO A 339 1.07 8.87 11.64
C PRO A 339 2.09 8.69 12.78
N ARG A 340 2.66 9.78 13.30
CA ARG A 340 3.56 9.72 14.47
C ARG A 340 2.73 9.61 15.75
N ARG A 341 2.32 8.38 16.02
CA ARG A 341 1.54 7.98 17.20
C ARG A 341 2.31 6.90 17.96
N PHE A 342 2.70 7.22 19.19
CA PHE A 342 3.44 6.30 20.06
C PHE A 342 2.72 6.13 21.39
N PHE A 343 2.64 4.91 21.90
CA PHE A 343 2.14 4.63 23.25
C PHE A 343 3.33 4.48 24.19
N LEU A 344 3.58 5.52 24.98
CA LEU A 344 4.66 5.55 25.96
C LEU A 344 4.32 4.61 27.11
N LYS A 345 5.22 3.67 27.39
CA LYS A 345 5.04 2.68 28.46
C LYS A 345 5.12 3.37 29.84
N PRO A 346 4.45 2.83 30.88
CA PRO A 346 4.66 3.26 32.25
C PRO A 346 6.16 3.35 32.60
N GLY A 347 6.55 4.43 33.27
CA GLY A 347 7.95 4.72 33.62
C GLY A 347 8.76 5.45 32.53
N THR A 348 8.20 5.68 31.34
CA THR A 348 8.89 6.51 30.30
C THR A 348 8.93 7.99 30.71
N LEU A 349 7.86 8.46 31.36
CA LEU A 349 7.73 9.82 31.87
C LEU A 349 7.97 9.85 33.38
N HIS A 350 8.41 10.99 33.90
CA HIS A 350 8.53 11.25 35.34
C HIS A 350 7.86 12.57 35.72
N ALA A 351 7.60 12.79 37.01
CA ALA A 351 6.95 14.02 37.46
C ALA A 351 7.83 15.25 37.15
N GLY A 352 7.21 16.34 36.74
CA GLY A 352 7.89 17.59 36.39
C GLY A 352 8.47 17.57 34.97
N ASN A 353 9.68 18.11 34.82
CA ASN A 353 10.28 18.39 33.51
C ASN A 353 10.72 17.13 32.76
N ASN A 354 10.08 16.82 31.65
CA ASN A 354 10.51 15.78 30.70
C ASN A 354 11.03 16.43 29.43
N VAL A 355 11.88 15.71 28.69
CA VAL A 355 12.41 16.16 27.41
C VAL A 355 11.92 15.25 26.28
N ILE A 356 11.39 15.86 25.23
CA ILE A 356 11.09 15.19 23.95
C ILE A 356 12.12 15.67 22.94
N THR A 357 12.80 14.73 22.30
CA THR A 357 13.80 15.01 21.26
C THR A 357 13.40 14.28 19.98
N ILE A 358 13.44 14.97 18.85
CA ILE A 358 13.15 14.42 17.51
C ILE A 358 14.37 14.66 16.64
N ARG A 359 14.91 13.61 16.02
CA ARG A 359 15.88 13.70 14.95
C ARG A 359 15.16 13.55 13.63
N LEU A 360 15.06 14.61 12.85
CA LEU A 360 14.58 14.62 11.47
C LEU A 360 15.72 14.29 10.51
N VAL A 361 15.46 13.48 9.50
CA VAL A 361 16.36 13.16 8.38
C VAL A 361 15.64 13.55 7.09
N ILE A 362 16.19 14.54 6.38
CA ILE A 362 15.57 15.20 5.23
C ILE A 362 16.42 14.88 4.00
N ASP A 363 15.87 14.10 3.08
CA ASP A 363 16.62 13.56 1.94
C ASP A 363 16.23 14.21 0.60
N THR A 364 14.94 14.51 0.42
CA THR A 364 14.36 14.88 -0.87
C THR A 364 13.31 15.99 -0.73
N ASN A 365 12.47 15.97 0.30
CA ASN A 365 11.41 16.96 0.47
C ASN A 365 11.86 18.22 1.23
N ILE A 366 10.95 19.19 1.34
CA ILE A 366 11.12 20.31 2.27
C ILE A 366 10.85 19.77 3.68
N GLY A 367 11.85 19.83 4.56
CA GLY A 367 11.73 19.30 5.92
C GLY A 367 10.77 20.08 6.84
N GLY A 368 10.59 19.58 8.06
CA GLY A 368 9.83 20.24 9.12
C GLY A 368 8.59 19.45 9.53
N ALA A 369 7.58 20.16 10.05
CA ALA A 369 6.36 19.57 10.59
C ALA A 369 5.11 20.19 9.98
N VAL A 370 4.13 19.36 9.64
CA VAL A 370 2.95 19.74 8.87
C VAL A 370 1.93 20.47 9.73
N GLU A 371 1.47 21.63 9.26
CA GLU A 371 0.42 22.39 9.94
C GLU A 371 -0.92 21.63 9.98
N LYS A 372 -1.77 21.96 10.96
CA LYS A 372 -3.10 21.36 11.15
C LYS A 372 -3.10 19.86 11.47
N CYS A 373 -1.95 19.26 11.74
CA CYS A 373 -1.81 17.93 12.34
C CYS A 373 -1.83 18.01 13.88
N PRO A 374 -2.13 16.90 14.60
CA PRO A 374 -2.16 16.88 16.07
C PRO A 374 -0.77 16.73 16.72
N TYR A 375 -0.42 17.65 17.63
CA TYR A 375 0.83 17.64 18.40
C TYR A 375 0.55 17.70 19.90
N TYR A 376 0.55 16.57 20.60
CA TYR A 376 0.24 16.52 22.04
C TYR A 376 0.74 15.25 22.73
N LEU A 377 0.82 15.27 24.07
CA LEU A 377 0.66 14.07 24.89
C LEU A 377 -0.79 13.94 25.36
N LYS A 378 -1.32 12.73 25.50
CA LYS A 378 -2.70 12.47 25.95
C LYS A 378 -2.77 11.31 26.95
N LEU A 379 -3.52 11.53 28.03
CA LEU A 379 -3.94 10.50 28.99
C LEU A 379 -5.44 10.68 29.30
N GLY A 380 -6.27 9.75 28.84
CA GLY A 380 -7.73 9.92 28.86
C GLY A 380 -8.14 11.19 28.11
N GLU A 381 -8.91 12.08 28.74
CA GLU A 381 -9.30 13.37 28.17
C GLU A 381 -8.27 14.49 28.37
N LYS A 382 -7.25 14.28 29.22
CA LYS A 382 -6.23 15.30 29.50
C LYS A 382 -5.20 15.34 28.38
N LYS A 383 -4.74 16.55 28.01
CA LYS A 383 -3.71 16.77 26.98
C LYS A 383 -2.65 17.77 27.41
N ILE A 384 -1.41 17.56 26.96
CA ILE A 384 -0.31 18.54 27.02
C ILE A 384 0.02 18.93 25.59
N ASP A 385 -0.09 20.21 25.26
CA ASP A 385 0.18 20.73 23.91
C ASP A 385 1.69 20.79 23.61
N LEU A 386 2.06 20.27 22.43
CA LEU A 386 3.42 20.26 21.92
C LEU A 386 3.69 21.34 20.85
N CYS A 387 2.68 22.16 20.50
CA CYS A 387 2.84 23.30 19.59
C CYS A 387 3.58 24.47 20.25
N GLY A 388 4.28 25.29 19.46
CA GLY A 388 5.04 26.45 19.91
C GLY A 388 6.55 26.26 19.73
N SER A 389 7.34 26.92 20.58
CA SER A 389 8.80 26.97 20.44
C SER A 389 9.48 25.63 20.80
N TRP A 390 10.40 25.21 19.95
CA TRP A 390 11.32 24.09 20.11
C TRP A 390 12.75 24.59 19.88
N LYS A 391 13.70 23.99 20.59
CA LYS A 391 15.13 24.16 20.31
C LYS A 391 15.47 23.36 19.06
N MET A 392 16.33 23.89 18.19
CA MET A 392 16.75 23.24 16.96
C MET A 392 18.27 23.27 16.82
N ARG A 393 18.88 22.14 16.45
CA ARG A 393 20.28 22.01 16.07
C ARG A 393 20.41 21.31 14.73
N ILE A 394 21.38 21.75 13.93
CA ILE A 394 21.79 20.99 12.74
C ILE A 394 22.70 19.86 13.20
N GLY A 395 22.38 18.63 12.81
CA GLY A 395 23.26 17.49 12.99
C GLY A 395 24.31 17.49 11.89
N ALA A 396 23.95 17.02 10.70
CA ALA A 396 24.82 17.00 9.54
C ALA A 396 24.09 17.55 8.30
N ALA A 397 24.76 18.39 7.51
CA ALA A 397 24.29 18.80 6.19
C ALA A 397 24.72 17.77 5.13
N SER A 398 23.90 17.55 4.11
CA SER A 398 24.20 16.69 2.96
C SER A 398 23.75 17.34 1.65
N GLU A 399 24.09 16.69 0.55
CA GLU A 399 23.51 16.97 -0.76
C GLU A 399 22.18 16.22 -0.92
N ASP A 400 21.42 16.54 -1.97
CA ASP A 400 20.21 15.80 -2.34
C ASP A 400 20.51 14.31 -2.53
N LEU A 401 19.64 13.47 -1.97
CA LEU A 401 19.69 12.04 -2.24
C LEU A 401 19.06 11.77 -3.61
N GLU A 402 19.87 11.29 -4.55
CA GLU A 402 19.36 10.83 -5.84
C GLU A 402 18.37 9.68 -5.63
N GLY A 403 17.18 9.84 -6.22
CA GLY A 403 16.06 8.90 -6.08
C GLY A 403 16.38 7.49 -6.58
N GLN A 404 15.56 6.54 -6.19
CA GLN A 404 15.70 5.12 -6.56
C GLN A 404 14.75 4.72 -7.70
N THR A 405 15.14 3.66 -8.41
CA THR A 405 14.35 3.05 -9.47
C THR A 405 13.34 2.09 -8.88
N PHE A 406 12.07 2.45 -8.94
CA PHE A 406 10.97 1.57 -8.54
C PHE A 406 10.53 0.70 -9.71
N PHE A 407 11.17 -0.47 -9.87
CA PHE A 407 10.82 -1.43 -10.92
C PHE A 407 9.36 -1.90 -10.86
N ILE A 408 8.77 -1.94 -9.67
CA ILE A 408 7.35 -2.24 -9.48
C ILE A 408 6.41 -1.21 -10.14
N TRP A 409 6.85 0.03 -10.35
CA TRP A 409 6.06 1.04 -11.07
C TRP A 409 6.27 0.98 -12.58
N SER A 410 7.14 0.08 -13.04
CA SER A 410 7.42 -0.05 -14.44
C SER A 410 6.28 -0.79 -15.15
N PRO A 411 6.08 -0.51 -16.44
CA PRO A 411 5.00 -1.12 -17.21
C PRO A 411 5.08 -2.64 -17.16
N THR A 412 3.94 -3.32 -17.06
CA THR A 412 3.79 -4.79 -16.99
C THR A 412 4.35 -5.47 -15.74
N ALA A 413 5.14 -4.78 -14.92
CA ALA A 413 5.92 -5.39 -13.86
C ALA A 413 5.07 -6.18 -12.86
N LEU A 414 3.95 -5.58 -12.43
CA LEU A 414 3.03 -6.15 -11.45
C LEU A 414 1.98 -7.03 -12.10
N PHE A 415 1.56 -6.74 -13.33
CA PHE A 415 0.69 -7.63 -14.07
C PHE A 415 1.28 -9.04 -14.19
N ASN A 416 2.54 -9.11 -14.60
CA ASN A 416 3.23 -10.36 -14.89
C ASN A 416 3.41 -11.26 -13.66
N SER A 417 3.57 -10.68 -12.47
CA SER A 417 3.89 -11.39 -11.23
C SER A 417 2.76 -11.42 -10.20
N MET A 418 1.80 -10.50 -10.27
CA MET A 418 0.72 -10.38 -9.28
C MET A 418 -0.65 -10.66 -9.88
N ILE A 419 -1.01 -10.04 -11.00
CA ILE A 419 -2.38 -10.12 -11.56
C ILE A 419 -2.57 -11.40 -12.38
N TYR A 420 -1.70 -11.63 -13.36
CA TYR A 420 -1.78 -12.81 -14.22
C TYR A 420 -1.72 -14.15 -13.45
N PRO A 421 -0.89 -14.32 -12.40
CA PRO A 421 -0.79 -15.59 -11.69
C PRO A 421 -1.97 -15.89 -10.75
N ILE A 422 -2.90 -14.95 -10.56
CA ILE A 422 -4.16 -15.17 -9.83
C ILE A 422 -5.40 -15.21 -10.75
N ARG A 423 -5.22 -15.08 -12.07
CA ARG A 423 -6.33 -15.21 -13.06
C ARG A 423 -7.19 -16.46 -12.80
N ASN A 424 -8.48 -16.39 -13.06
CA ASN A 424 -9.48 -17.44 -12.77
C ASN A 424 -9.71 -17.73 -11.27
N TYR A 425 -9.17 -16.92 -10.35
CA TYR A 425 -9.65 -16.94 -8.97
C TYR A 425 -11.02 -16.26 -8.93
N SER A 426 -12.06 -17.04 -8.70
CA SER A 426 -13.45 -16.56 -8.70
C SER A 426 -13.64 -15.48 -7.64
N ALA A 427 -14.31 -14.38 -8.02
CA ALA A 427 -14.57 -13.25 -7.16
C ALA A 427 -15.97 -12.69 -7.43
N LYS A 428 -16.52 -11.99 -6.43
CA LYS A 428 -17.82 -11.33 -6.50
C LYS A 428 -17.73 -9.92 -7.08
N ALA A 429 -16.62 -9.21 -6.83
CA ALA A 429 -16.34 -7.90 -7.42
C ALA A 429 -14.85 -7.53 -7.30
N ILE A 430 -14.45 -6.50 -8.06
CA ILE A 430 -13.17 -5.80 -7.89
C ILE A 430 -13.43 -4.46 -7.19
N LEU A 431 -12.69 -4.19 -6.12
CA LEU A 431 -12.61 -2.88 -5.48
C LEU A 431 -11.27 -2.24 -5.84
N PHE A 432 -11.30 -1.06 -6.43
CA PHE A 432 -10.13 -0.43 -7.04
C PHE A 432 -9.94 1.00 -6.56
N TYR A 433 -8.73 1.38 -6.19
CA TYR A 433 -8.41 2.77 -5.85
C TYR A 433 -7.06 3.15 -6.44
N GLN A 434 -7.11 3.93 -7.51
CA GLN A 434 -5.92 4.42 -8.20
C GLN A 434 -6.23 5.70 -8.98
N GLY A 435 -5.21 6.54 -9.17
CA GLY A 435 -5.21 7.63 -10.13
C GLY A 435 -4.09 8.64 -9.90
N GLU A 436 -3.58 8.71 -8.67
CA GLU A 436 -2.58 9.70 -8.26
C GLU A 436 -1.27 9.55 -9.05
N SER A 437 -0.80 8.32 -9.29
CA SER A 437 0.42 8.08 -10.10
C SER A 437 0.26 8.33 -11.60
N ASN A 438 -0.96 8.61 -12.08
CA ASN A 438 -1.24 8.92 -13.48
C ASN A 438 -1.73 10.37 -13.67
N CYS A 439 -1.64 11.22 -12.64
CA CYS A 439 -2.20 12.57 -12.68
C CYS A 439 -1.51 13.55 -13.61
N GLU A 440 -0.25 13.30 -13.94
CA GLU A 440 0.52 14.18 -14.83
C GLU A 440 -0.04 14.18 -16.27
N TYR A 441 -0.66 13.08 -16.71
CA TYR A 441 -1.21 12.93 -18.06
C TYR A 441 -2.62 12.31 -18.10
N PRO A 442 -3.65 13.03 -17.63
CA PRO A 442 -5.02 12.50 -17.56
C PRO A 442 -5.56 12.04 -18.91
N GLN A 443 -5.10 12.65 -20.02
CA GLN A 443 -5.50 12.27 -21.39
C GLN A 443 -5.14 10.83 -21.76
N TYR A 444 -4.10 10.24 -21.15
CA TYR A 444 -3.73 8.84 -21.38
C TYR A 444 -4.38 7.91 -20.35
N TYR A 445 -4.71 8.43 -19.18
CA TYR A 445 -5.27 7.67 -18.07
C TYR A 445 -6.61 7.01 -18.43
N GLY A 446 -7.52 7.74 -19.08
CA GLY A 446 -8.85 7.23 -19.39
C GLY A 446 -8.86 6.01 -20.31
N PRO A 447 -8.16 6.05 -21.46
CA PRO A 447 -7.96 4.88 -22.31
C PRO A 447 -7.27 3.72 -21.59
N LEU A 448 -6.20 3.98 -20.83
CA LEU A 448 -5.47 2.94 -20.09
C LEU A 448 -6.35 2.26 -19.05
N LEU A 449 -7.14 3.03 -18.29
CA LEU A 449 -8.05 2.50 -17.29
C LEU A 449 -9.16 1.66 -17.93
N GLN A 450 -9.74 2.11 -19.06
CA GLN A 450 -10.72 1.31 -19.81
C GLN A 450 -10.15 -0.03 -20.27
N GLU A 451 -8.95 0.00 -20.84
CA GLU A 451 -8.29 -1.20 -21.32
C GLU A 451 -7.92 -2.15 -20.16
N MET A 452 -7.45 -1.61 -19.03
CA MET A 452 -7.14 -2.40 -17.84
C MET A 452 -8.40 -3.08 -17.28
N VAL A 453 -9.53 -2.36 -17.19
CA VAL A 453 -10.80 -2.95 -16.72
C VAL A 453 -11.24 -4.08 -17.66
N SER A 454 -11.12 -3.89 -18.97
CA SER A 454 -11.40 -4.93 -19.97
C SER A 454 -10.49 -6.15 -19.80
N GLU A 455 -9.18 -5.94 -19.66
CA GLU A 455 -8.20 -7.00 -19.47
C GLU A 455 -8.47 -7.78 -18.17
N TRP A 456 -8.73 -7.10 -17.06
CA TRP A 456 -9.04 -7.76 -15.79
C TRP A 456 -10.34 -8.57 -15.86
N ARG A 457 -11.38 -8.07 -16.53
CA ARG A 457 -12.60 -8.84 -16.77
C ARG A 457 -12.34 -10.10 -17.59
N SER A 458 -11.45 -10.04 -18.58
CA SER A 458 -11.06 -11.25 -19.33
C SER A 458 -10.33 -12.31 -18.47
N LEU A 459 -9.71 -11.90 -17.36
CA LEU A 459 -8.98 -12.78 -16.44
C LEU A 459 -9.83 -13.31 -15.28
N PHE A 460 -10.81 -12.54 -14.81
CA PHE A 460 -11.58 -12.85 -13.59
C PHE A 460 -13.08 -13.07 -13.83
N GLY A 461 -13.61 -12.60 -14.97
CA GLY A 461 -15.01 -12.75 -15.36
C GLY A 461 -15.52 -11.55 -16.16
N GLU A 462 -16.06 -11.81 -17.35
CA GLU A 462 -16.52 -10.78 -18.32
C GLU A 462 -17.53 -9.77 -17.77
N LYS A 463 -18.30 -10.17 -16.76
CA LYS A 463 -19.34 -9.35 -16.10
C LYS A 463 -18.99 -8.99 -14.65
N LEU A 464 -17.74 -9.16 -14.25
CA LEU A 464 -17.33 -8.89 -12.88
C LEU A 464 -17.51 -7.38 -12.58
N PRO A 465 -18.34 -7.01 -11.59
CA PRO A 465 -18.55 -5.61 -11.25
C PRO A 465 -17.26 -4.96 -10.77
N PHE A 466 -17.06 -3.71 -11.20
CA PHE A 466 -15.86 -2.94 -10.90
C PHE A 466 -16.25 -1.68 -10.12
N TYR A 467 -15.79 -1.58 -8.88
CA TYR A 467 -16.03 -0.43 -8.02
C TYR A 467 -14.73 0.34 -7.89
N MET A 468 -14.72 1.59 -8.32
CA MET A 468 -13.53 2.45 -8.33
C MET A 468 -13.73 3.65 -7.41
N ALA A 469 -12.75 3.95 -6.54
CA ALA A 469 -12.74 5.21 -5.81
C ALA A 469 -12.22 6.35 -6.71
N GLU A 470 -12.93 7.48 -6.66
CA GLU A 470 -12.41 8.75 -7.11
C GLU A 470 -11.16 9.11 -6.30
N VAL A 471 -10.15 9.74 -6.91
CA VAL A 471 -9.00 10.25 -6.15
C VAL A 471 -9.41 11.42 -5.25
N THR A 472 -8.90 11.45 -4.02
CA THR A 472 -9.22 12.48 -3.02
C THR A 472 -8.65 13.84 -3.35
N TYR A 473 -9.07 14.88 -2.63
CA TYR A 473 -8.39 16.17 -2.64
C TYR A 473 -6.95 16.10 -2.08
N TRP A 474 -5.99 16.73 -2.77
CA TRP A 474 -4.61 16.91 -2.34
C TRP A 474 -3.98 18.14 -3.03
N LEU A 475 -3.20 18.94 -2.31
CA LEU A 475 -2.52 20.14 -2.80
C LEU A 475 -0.99 20.07 -2.64
N GLY A 476 -0.37 18.91 -2.51
CA GLY A 476 1.10 18.86 -2.44
C GLY A 476 1.74 19.33 -1.13
N ASP A 477 3.08 19.32 -1.17
CA ASP A 477 3.94 19.54 0.01
C ASP A 477 4.23 21.03 0.27
N GLY A 478 3.74 21.92 -0.62
CA GLY A 478 3.90 23.37 -0.54
C GLY A 478 2.58 24.06 -0.18
N PRO A 479 2.62 25.25 0.47
CA PRO A 479 1.39 25.93 0.91
C PRO A 479 0.60 26.61 -0.20
N VAL A 480 1.01 26.50 -1.48
CA VAL A 480 0.31 27.12 -2.61
C VAL A 480 0.49 26.26 -3.87
N TYR A 481 -0.57 25.56 -4.25
CA TYR A 481 -0.82 25.26 -5.66
C TYR A 481 -2.04 26.10 -6.05
N ASP A 482 -1.92 26.84 -7.15
CA ASP A 482 -3.03 27.65 -7.67
C ASP A 482 -4.13 26.77 -8.29
N GLU A 483 -3.85 25.46 -8.50
CA GLU A 483 -4.73 24.49 -9.16
C GLU A 483 -4.66 23.12 -8.48
N ASP A 484 -5.77 22.37 -8.48
CA ASP A 484 -5.86 21.02 -7.94
C ASP A 484 -5.20 20.02 -8.92
N PRO A 485 -4.09 19.37 -8.56
CA PRO A 485 -3.34 18.48 -9.46
C PRO A 485 -4.11 17.23 -9.87
N PHE A 486 -5.18 16.86 -9.17
CA PHE A 486 -5.97 15.66 -9.43
C PHE A 486 -7.27 15.94 -10.18
N ASP A 487 -7.59 17.20 -10.48
CA ASP A 487 -8.83 17.58 -11.17
C ASP A 487 -9.00 16.85 -12.52
N GLY A 488 -7.94 16.81 -13.33
CA GLY A 488 -7.96 16.15 -14.62
C GLY A 488 -8.22 14.64 -14.52
N VAL A 489 -7.64 13.97 -13.52
CA VAL A 489 -7.85 12.53 -13.28
C VAL A 489 -9.27 12.25 -12.84
N ARG A 490 -9.81 13.02 -11.89
CA ARG A 490 -11.19 12.84 -11.44
C ARG A 490 -12.17 12.97 -12.60
N LYS A 491 -12.01 14.01 -13.44
CA LYS A 491 -12.83 14.17 -14.65
C LYS A 491 -12.79 12.91 -15.52
N VAL A 492 -11.61 12.36 -15.74
CA VAL A 492 -11.42 11.15 -16.55
C VAL A 492 -12.03 9.91 -15.88
N GLN A 493 -11.97 9.79 -14.54
CA GLN A 493 -12.64 8.70 -13.81
C GLN A 493 -14.15 8.72 -14.02
N HIS A 494 -14.79 9.89 -13.95
CA HIS A 494 -16.22 10.05 -14.27
C HIS A 494 -16.54 9.69 -15.73
N GLU A 495 -15.68 10.08 -16.68
CA GLU A 495 -15.85 9.72 -18.09
C GLU A 495 -15.74 8.20 -18.32
N VAL A 496 -14.86 7.51 -17.61
CA VAL A 496 -14.67 6.06 -17.72
C VAL A 496 -15.86 5.31 -17.14
N GLU A 497 -16.36 5.72 -15.97
CA GLU A 497 -17.60 5.16 -15.38
C GLU A 497 -18.75 5.18 -16.39
N SER A 498 -18.96 6.31 -17.09
CA SER A 498 -20.05 6.43 -18.07
C SER A 498 -19.93 5.54 -19.32
N LYS A 499 -18.73 4.99 -19.58
CA LYS A 499 -18.41 4.21 -20.79
C LYS A 499 -18.42 2.71 -20.56
N ILE A 500 -18.27 2.25 -19.32
CA ILE A 500 -18.13 0.84 -18.98
C ILE A 500 -19.34 0.39 -18.16
N ALA A 501 -20.10 -0.57 -18.68
CA ALA A 501 -21.18 -1.20 -17.92
C ALA A 501 -20.65 -1.90 -16.65
N ASP A 502 -21.43 -1.89 -15.57
CA ASP A 502 -21.09 -2.46 -14.26
C ASP A 502 -19.76 -1.92 -13.69
N CYS A 503 -19.45 -0.67 -14.02
CA CYS A 503 -18.35 0.11 -13.45
C CYS A 503 -18.96 1.27 -12.67
N TYR A 504 -18.55 1.42 -11.40
CA TYR A 504 -19.15 2.38 -10.48
C TYR A 504 -18.06 3.23 -9.85
N LEU A 505 -18.24 4.54 -9.86
CA LEU A 505 -17.35 5.49 -9.22
C LEU A 505 -17.86 5.83 -7.81
N ILE A 506 -16.96 5.81 -6.83
CA ILE A 506 -17.22 6.15 -5.44
C ILE A 506 -16.59 7.51 -5.18
N PRO A 507 -17.37 8.59 -5.00
CA PRO A 507 -16.84 9.91 -4.71
C PRO A 507 -16.12 9.93 -3.35
N THR A 508 -14.91 10.46 -3.33
CA THR A 508 -14.12 10.58 -2.08
C THR A 508 -13.48 11.95 -1.90
N TYR A 509 -13.66 12.89 -2.84
CA TYR A 509 -13.02 14.20 -2.84
C TYR A 509 -12.95 14.90 -1.47
N ASP A 510 -14.06 14.87 -0.73
CA ASP A 510 -14.26 15.52 0.58
C ASP A 510 -13.51 14.88 1.75
N LEU A 511 -12.92 13.70 1.55
CA LEU A 511 -12.18 12.95 2.57
C LEU A 511 -10.66 13.23 2.53
N GLY A 512 -10.21 13.96 1.51
CA GLY A 512 -8.80 14.30 1.32
C GLY A 512 -8.26 15.34 2.30
N PHE A 513 -6.93 15.44 2.37
CA PHE A 513 -6.24 16.45 3.16
C PHE A 513 -5.16 17.13 2.32
N TYR A 514 -4.98 18.44 2.48
CA TYR A 514 -4.16 19.23 1.55
C TYR A 514 -2.71 18.71 1.40
N ASN A 515 -2.11 18.21 2.48
CA ASN A 515 -0.73 17.71 2.52
C ASN A 515 -0.64 16.20 2.78
N ASP A 516 -1.75 15.47 2.63
CA ASP A 516 -1.74 14.02 2.74
C ASP A 516 -2.58 13.43 1.61
N LEU A 517 -1.91 12.73 0.70
CA LEU A 517 -2.57 12.08 -0.43
C LEU A 517 -3.37 10.84 0.03
N HIS A 518 -3.17 10.40 1.27
CA HIS A 518 -3.89 9.29 1.88
C HIS A 518 -5.01 9.83 2.80
N PRO A 519 -6.31 9.75 2.43
CA PRO A 519 -7.38 10.07 3.36
C PRO A 519 -7.27 9.22 4.62
N GLN A 520 -7.16 9.87 5.77
CA GLN A 520 -7.03 9.20 7.06
C GLN A 520 -8.32 8.48 7.47
N ASN A 521 -9.50 9.01 7.06
CA ASN A 521 -10.79 8.37 7.31
C ASN A 521 -11.10 7.27 6.27
N LYS A 522 -10.32 6.18 6.32
CA LYS A 522 -10.49 5.02 5.43
C LYS A 522 -11.80 4.25 5.67
N LYS A 523 -12.35 4.32 6.87
CA LYS A 523 -13.63 3.70 7.19
C LYS A 523 -14.76 4.29 6.38
N GLU A 524 -14.81 5.62 6.28
CA GLU A 524 -15.81 6.31 5.46
C GLU A 524 -15.70 5.96 3.98
N VAL A 525 -14.46 5.87 3.44
CA VAL A 525 -14.25 5.40 2.07
C VAL A 525 -14.84 3.99 1.87
N ALA A 526 -14.57 3.08 2.80
CA ALA A 526 -15.07 1.71 2.76
C ALA A 526 -16.61 1.62 2.89
N LEU A 527 -17.21 2.47 3.72
CA LEU A 527 -18.67 2.57 3.85
C LEU A 527 -19.30 3.01 2.53
N ARG A 528 -18.72 3.99 1.83
CA ARG A 528 -19.22 4.39 0.50
C ARG A 528 -19.06 3.31 -0.55
N PHE A 529 -17.97 2.53 -0.51
CA PHE A 529 -17.83 1.31 -1.32
C PHE A 529 -18.96 0.31 -1.02
N PHE A 530 -19.25 0.08 0.25
CA PHE A 530 -20.28 -0.85 0.68
C PHE A 530 -21.68 -0.40 0.28
N GLU A 531 -22.03 0.86 0.51
CA GLU A 531 -23.30 1.46 0.08
C GLU A 531 -23.47 1.28 -1.43
N LYS A 532 -22.48 1.71 -2.23
CA LYS A 532 -22.52 1.57 -3.68
C LYS A 532 -22.63 0.12 -4.13
N TYR A 533 -21.94 -0.79 -3.46
CA TYR A 533 -22.05 -2.23 -3.72
C TYR A 533 -23.48 -2.73 -3.48
N THR A 534 -24.08 -2.38 -2.34
CA THR A 534 -25.42 -2.84 -1.98
C THR A 534 -26.54 -2.24 -2.82
N GLU A 535 -26.34 -1.06 -3.44
CA GLU A 535 -27.28 -0.47 -4.40
C GLU A 535 -27.36 -1.26 -5.71
N ASN A 536 -26.33 -2.05 -6.02
CA ASN A 536 -26.15 -2.73 -7.31
C ASN A 536 -26.02 -4.27 -7.16
N GLU A 537 -26.22 -4.80 -5.95
CA GLU A 537 -26.39 -6.24 -5.65
C GLU A 537 -27.86 -6.65 -5.85
#